data_AF-A0AAV9GEM4-F1
#
_entry.id   AF-A0AAV9GEM4-F1
#
_cell.length_a   1.000
_cell.length_b   1.000
_cell.length_c   1.000
_cell.angle_alpha   90.00
_cell.angle_beta   90.00
_cell.angle_gamma   90.00
#
_symmetry.space_group_name_H-M   'P 1'
#
loop_
_entity.id
_entity.type
_entity.pdbx_description
1 polymer ?
#
loop_
_entity_poly.entity_id
_entity_poly.type
_entity_poly.pdbx_seq_one_letter_code
_entity_poly.pdbx_strand_id
1 'polypeptide(L)'
;MSSHQRPSSVPPDPDETLASRDISLAHSSDFDSAVPFYNTTFSAHRVSPLYIGKQKLTPRRLETLAHRLRDMLVGDVVRGVEVGMEGDFLGLGRVGSLEAVEVRWVALKGLLDLGRGREGSRDLGEEEDEGEEEFLRMPLLLMRMPVPLKGVMAEFLATEFDCRVSALRLGTRSMVRSWEGWIRTAGLPTKGPLAKDVVVTLGFYIPPKEGVEDADEEEEEEGSGQMGLKSIDVFIPAAELRKFVDAGAEFWRTKPKGTAATWEEDAAKRRKLAGRLHEEGWEWRQKRTGDEVSALEEQHFTEALGRYIDKHLGLNLFHPGVRIIKIACGGFVMSEGRIKVFAPADLREADGGSASSGQRGAVWELLKGLVGKANAGSGM
;
A
#
# COMPACT_ATOMS: atom_id res chain seq x y z
N MET A 1 3.49 9.04 -87.55
CA MET A 1 3.63 8.97 -86.08
C MET A 1 2.44 9.71 -85.47
N SER A 2 1.17 9.27 -85.57
CA SER A 2 0.59 7.91 -85.50
C SER A 2 0.92 7.22 -84.18
N SER A 3 -0.02 6.78 -83.34
CA SER A 3 -1.50 6.93 -83.35
C SER A 3 -2.09 6.43 -82.00
N HIS A 4 -3.37 6.70 -81.72
CA HIS A 4 -4.10 6.21 -80.52
C HIS A 4 -4.04 4.69 -80.30
N GLN A 5 -4.21 4.23 -79.05
CA GLN A 5 -5.21 3.21 -78.68
C GLN A 5 -5.39 2.96 -77.16
N ARG A 6 -6.67 2.94 -76.73
CA ARG A 6 -7.30 1.92 -75.85
C ARG A 6 -8.25 1.13 -76.80
N PRO A 7 -8.60 -0.16 -76.56
CA PRO A 7 -9.49 -0.55 -75.45
C PRO A 7 -9.28 -1.99 -74.90
N SER A 8 -10.32 -2.49 -74.20
CA SER A 8 -10.41 -3.66 -73.31
C SER A 8 -10.72 -5.03 -73.97
N SER A 9 -10.49 -6.10 -73.21
CA SER A 9 -11.26 -7.37 -73.29
C SER A 9 -11.50 -7.98 -71.89
N VAL A 10 -12.66 -8.62 -71.72
CA VAL A 10 -13.36 -9.14 -70.50
C VAL A 10 -14.09 -10.44 -70.94
N PRO A 11 -14.66 -11.36 -70.12
CA PRO A 11 -14.56 -11.72 -68.68
C PRO A 11 -13.77 -13.08 -68.56
N PRO A 12 -14.06 -14.14 -67.73
CA PRO A 12 -14.96 -14.29 -66.56
C PRO A 12 -14.43 -15.12 -65.33
N ASP A 13 -15.23 -15.09 -64.25
CA ASP A 13 -15.36 -16.08 -63.14
C ASP A 13 -16.35 -17.22 -63.53
N PRO A 14 -16.59 -18.32 -62.76
CA PRO A 14 -16.25 -18.58 -61.34
C PRO A 14 -15.70 -20.00 -61.02
N ASP A 15 -15.49 -20.25 -59.71
CA ASP A 15 -15.33 -21.56 -59.01
C ASP A 15 -14.14 -22.48 -59.46
N GLU A 16 -13.52 -23.28 -58.60
CA GLU A 16 -13.69 -23.60 -57.17
C GLU A 16 -12.33 -24.11 -56.65
N THR A 17 -11.88 -23.76 -55.44
CA THR A 17 -11.09 -24.67 -54.58
C THR A 17 -10.85 -24.11 -53.18
N LEU A 18 -11.43 -24.76 -52.18
CA LEU A 18 -11.16 -24.56 -50.76
C LEU A 18 -9.77 -25.12 -50.40
N ALA A 19 -8.88 -24.29 -49.86
CA ALA A 19 -7.71 -24.74 -49.10
C ALA A 19 -7.29 -23.71 -48.05
N SER A 20 -7.69 -23.99 -46.81
CA SER A 20 -7.08 -23.58 -45.54
C SER A 20 -6.04 -22.44 -45.57
N ARG A 21 -6.49 -21.21 -45.26
CA ARG A 21 -5.59 -20.20 -44.69
C ARG A 21 -5.48 -20.44 -43.19
N ASP A 22 -4.38 -21.08 -42.78
CA ASP A 22 -4.06 -21.27 -41.37
C ASP A 22 -3.97 -19.92 -40.66
N ILE A 23 -4.83 -19.74 -39.67
CA ILE A 23 -4.75 -18.66 -38.69
C ILE A 23 -3.63 -19.05 -37.73
N SER A 24 -2.39 -18.72 -38.07
CA SER A 24 -1.29 -18.87 -37.13
C SER A 24 -1.51 -17.89 -35.97
N LEU A 25 -1.79 -18.44 -34.79
CA LEU A 25 -2.03 -17.65 -33.59
C LEU A 25 -0.76 -16.86 -33.24
N ALA A 26 -0.81 -15.54 -33.47
CA ALA A 26 0.03 -14.61 -32.77
C ALA A 26 -0.43 -14.56 -31.29
N HIS A 27 0.01 -15.53 -30.49
CA HIS A 27 0.06 -15.35 -29.04
C HIS A 27 1.07 -14.24 -28.75
N SER A 28 0.56 -13.02 -28.60
CA SER A 28 1.33 -11.82 -28.31
C SER A 28 2.13 -12.00 -27.02
N SER A 29 3.45 -12.09 -27.15
CA SER A 29 4.42 -12.12 -26.06
C SER A 29 4.59 -10.75 -25.37
N ASP A 30 3.49 -10.04 -25.14
CA ASP A 30 3.46 -8.67 -24.59
C ASP A 30 3.29 -8.65 -23.05
N PHE A 31 3.15 -9.81 -22.41
CA PHE A 31 2.96 -9.95 -20.95
C PHE A 31 4.25 -9.85 -20.11
N ASP A 32 5.40 -9.55 -20.74
CA ASP A 32 6.68 -9.28 -20.07
C ASP A 32 6.75 -7.88 -19.44
N SER A 33 5.62 -7.15 -19.39
CA SER A 33 5.53 -5.92 -18.60
C SER A 33 5.67 -6.26 -17.10
N ALA A 34 6.71 -5.72 -16.46
CA ALA A 34 6.94 -5.85 -15.03
C ALA A 34 5.71 -5.39 -14.22
N VAL A 35 5.33 -6.16 -13.20
CA VAL A 35 4.13 -5.88 -12.39
C VAL A 35 4.24 -4.48 -11.76
N PRO A 36 3.27 -3.57 -12.00
CA PRO A 36 3.42 -2.15 -11.67
C PRO A 36 3.26 -1.86 -10.17
N PHE A 37 4.31 -2.13 -9.40
CA PHE A 37 4.37 -1.85 -7.96
C PHE A 37 4.70 -0.38 -7.66
N TYR A 38 5.80 0.14 -8.21
CA TYR A 38 6.20 1.52 -7.98
C TYR A 38 5.26 2.53 -8.65
N ASN A 39 5.16 3.71 -8.06
CA ASN A 39 4.31 4.83 -8.48
C ASN A 39 2.80 4.53 -8.53
N THR A 40 2.39 3.35 -8.07
CA THR A 40 1.01 2.86 -8.01
C THR A 40 0.42 3.05 -6.61
N THR A 41 -0.84 3.49 -6.54
CA THR A 41 -1.61 3.49 -5.29
C THR A 41 -2.38 2.18 -5.15
N PHE A 42 -2.17 1.48 -4.05
CA PHE A 42 -2.92 0.30 -3.63
C PHE A 42 -3.80 0.63 -2.43
N SER A 43 -4.94 -0.04 -2.31
CA SER A 43 -5.64 -0.18 -1.02
C SER A 43 -5.16 -1.42 -0.29
N ALA A 44 -4.70 -1.24 0.94
CA ALA A 44 -4.13 -2.29 1.77
C ALA A 44 -5.24 -3.05 2.52
N HIS A 45 -5.18 -4.37 2.45
CA HIS A 45 -6.13 -5.29 3.07
C HIS A 45 -5.37 -6.36 3.84
N ARG A 46 -6.02 -6.84 4.88
CA ARG A 46 -5.60 -7.96 5.70
C ARG A 46 -6.38 -9.20 5.28
N VAL A 47 -5.67 -10.29 5.05
CA VAL A 47 -6.22 -11.63 4.82
C VAL A 47 -5.99 -12.45 6.09
N SER A 48 -7.08 -12.94 6.68
CA SER A 48 -7.05 -13.75 7.91
C SER A 48 -7.64 -15.11 7.59
N PRO A 49 -6.89 -16.22 7.63
CA PRO A 49 -7.45 -17.53 7.33
C PRO A 49 -8.48 -17.94 8.39
N LEU A 50 -9.59 -18.53 7.95
CA LEU A 50 -10.58 -19.18 8.81
C LEU A 50 -10.30 -20.68 8.87
N TYR A 51 -9.93 -21.28 7.72
CA TYR A 51 -9.45 -22.66 7.63
C TYR A 51 -8.03 -22.73 7.07
N ILE A 52 -7.22 -23.60 7.69
CA ILE A 52 -5.85 -23.89 7.29
C ILE A 52 -5.89 -25.16 6.42
N GLY A 53 -6.23 -24.96 5.14
CA GLY A 53 -6.30 -26.04 4.16
C GLY A 53 -4.92 -26.49 3.67
N LYS A 54 -4.71 -27.81 3.55
CA LYS A 54 -3.46 -28.43 3.06
C LYS A 54 -3.21 -28.26 1.55
N GLN A 55 -4.04 -27.52 0.83
CA GLN A 55 -3.97 -27.45 -0.63
C GLN A 55 -2.87 -26.49 -1.09
N LYS A 56 -1.81 -27.03 -1.70
CA LYS A 56 -0.76 -26.23 -2.37
C LYS A 56 -1.35 -25.37 -3.51
N LEU A 57 -0.72 -24.23 -3.80
CA LEU A 57 -1.03 -23.36 -4.94
C LEU A 57 -0.16 -23.75 -6.14
N THR A 58 -0.47 -24.90 -6.74
CA THR A 58 0.19 -25.40 -7.95
C THR A 58 -0.17 -24.55 -9.18
N PRO A 59 0.66 -24.51 -10.24
CA PRO A 59 0.37 -23.73 -11.45
C PRO A 59 -1.02 -24.01 -12.05
N ARG A 60 -1.40 -25.29 -12.17
CA ARG A 60 -2.74 -25.70 -12.62
C ARG A 60 -3.89 -25.18 -11.75
N ARG A 61 -3.66 -25.04 -10.43
CA ARG A 61 -4.66 -24.44 -9.53
C ARG A 61 -4.73 -22.92 -9.73
N LEU A 62 -3.61 -22.25 -9.98
CA LEU A 62 -3.60 -20.82 -10.32
C LEU A 62 -4.34 -20.56 -11.65
N GLU A 63 -4.12 -21.37 -12.68
CA GLU A 63 -4.89 -21.32 -13.94
C GLU A 63 -6.39 -21.52 -13.69
N THR A 64 -6.76 -22.52 -12.90
CA THR A 64 -8.16 -22.79 -12.53
C THR A 64 -8.79 -21.60 -11.78
N LEU A 65 -8.08 -21.01 -10.83
CA LEU A 65 -8.53 -19.83 -10.08
C LEU A 65 -8.64 -18.60 -10.99
N ALA A 66 -7.72 -18.43 -11.95
CA ALA A 66 -7.76 -17.35 -12.92
C ALA A 66 -9.01 -17.44 -13.82
N HIS A 67 -9.33 -18.64 -14.32
CA HIS A 67 -10.56 -18.88 -15.07
C HIS A 67 -11.82 -18.61 -14.23
N ARG A 68 -11.89 -19.11 -12.99
CA ARG A 68 -13.05 -18.84 -12.10
C ARG A 68 -13.22 -17.36 -11.79
N LEU A 69 -12.12 -16.64 -11.51
CA LEU A 69 -12.16 -15.20 -11.25
C LEU A 69 -12.61 -14.42 -12.49
N ARG A 70 -12.14 -14.82 -13.68
CA ARG A 70 -12.62 -14.25 -14.95
C ARG A 70 -14.12 -14.46 -15.12
N ASP A 71 -14.61 -15.68 -14.93
CA ASP A 71 -16.01 -16.01 -15.15
C ASP A 71 -16.94 -15.38 -14.10
N MET A 72 -16.45 -15.17 -12.87
CA MET A 72 -17.12 -14.36 -11.85
C MET A 72 -17.17 -12.87 -12.24
N LEU A 73 -16.04 -12.27 -12.61
CA LEU A 73 -15.96 -10.86 -13.02
C LEU A 73 -16.80 -10.56 -14.27
N VAL A 74 -16.84 -11.47 -15.24
CA VAL A 74 -17.73 -11.36 -16.41
C VAL A 74 -19.19 -11.62 -16.02
N GLY A 75 -19.45 -12.61 -15.16
CA GLY A 75 -20.79 -12.98 -14.69
C GLY A 75 -21.48 -11.87 -13.92
N ASP A 76 -20.77 -11.16 -13.04
CA ASP A 76 -21.36 -10.07 -12.25
C ASP A 76 -21.61 -8.82 -13.08
N VAL A 77 -20.77 -8.53 -14.09
CA VAL A 77 -21.03 -7.52 -15.13
C VAL A 77 -22.29 -7.87 -15.94
N VAL A 78 -22.57 -9.16 -16.17
CA VAL A 78 -23.79 -9.63 -16.86
C VAL A 78 -25.02 -9.66 -15.96
N ARG A 79 -24.86 -9.75 -14.62
CA ARG A 79 -25.97 -9.84 -13.64
C ARG A 79 -26.58 -8.50 -13.24
N GLY A 80 -26.21 -7.41 -13.89
CA GLY A 80 -26.76 -6.08 -13.58
C GLY A 80 -25.96 -5.30 -12.54
N VAL A 81 -24.75 -5.76 -12.17
CA VAL A 81 -23.69 -4.80 -11.79
C VAL A 81 -23.16 -4.19 -13.09
N GLU A 82 -24.03 -3.42 -13.77
CA GLU A 82 -23.53 -2.29 -14.54
C GLU A 82 -22.74 -1.47 -13.54
N VAL A 83 -21.41 -1.46 -13.72
CA VAL A 83 -20.52 -0.59 -12.95
C VAL A 83 -21.05 0.82 -13.19
N GLY A 84 -21.73 1.40 -12.20
CA GLY A 84 -22.43 2.67 -12.34
C GLY A 84 -21.51 3.73 -12.95
N MET A 85 -21.69 3.98 -14.25
CA MET A 85 -20.84 4.86 -15.05
C MET A 85 -21.18 6.34 -14.82
N GLU A 86 -22.03 6.63 -13.83
CA GLU A 86 -22.38 7.97 -13.37
C GLU A 86 -21.57 8.33 -12.13
N GLY A 87 -20.41 8.95 -12.35
CA GLY A 87 -19.51 9.32 -11.24
C GLY A 87 -18.12 9.78 -11.67
N ASP A 88 -18.03 10.76 -12.57
CA ASP A 88 -16.87 11.67 -12.80
C ASP A 88 -15.43 11.10 -12.89
N PHE A 89 -15.26 9.79 -13.11
CA PHE A 89 -13.97 9.17 -13.37
C PHE A 89 -13.54 9.36 -14.83
N LEU A 90 -12.95 10.53 -15.13
CA LEU A 90 -12.38 10.98 -16.42
C LEU A 90 -11.26 10.09 -17.03
N GLY A 91 -11.16 8.81 -16.64
CA GLY A 91 -10.20 7.84 -17.16
C GLY A 91 -10.78 6.45 -17.48
N LEU A 92 -12.07 6.18 -17.21
CA LEU A 92 -12.64 4.82 -17.42
C LEU A 92 -13.21 4.56 -18.82
N GLY A 93 -13.45 5.60 -19.64
CA GLY A 93 -13.89 5.48 -21.04
C GLY A 93 -12.85 4.89 -22.02
N ARG A 94 -11.93 4.07 -21.50
CA ARG A 94 -10.81 3.45 -22.21
C ARG A 94 -10.57 2.00 -21.79
N VAL A 95 -11.42 1.43 -20.94
CA VAL A 95 -11.35 0.04 -20.48
C VAL A 95 -12.21 -0.81 -21.39
N GLY A 96 -11.60 -1.76 -22.11
CA GLY A 96 -12.30 -2.73 -22.95
C GLY A 96 -12.92 -3.88 -22.16
N SER A 97 -13.52 -4.84 -22.86
CA SER A 97 -14.00 -6.10 -22.28
C SER A 97 -12.89 -6.89 -21.59
N LEU A 98 -13.21 -7.58 -20.49
CA LEU A 98 -12.27 -8.47 -19.80
C LEU A 98 -12.02 -9.74 -20.63
N GLU A 99 -10.91 -9.78 -21.35
CA GLU A 99 -10.55 -10.92 -22.20
C GLU A 99 -10.02 -12.11 -21.39
N ALA A 100 -9.06 -11.86 -20.50
CA ALA A 100 -8.37 -12.87 -19.69
C ALA A 100 -8.01 -12.35 -18.28
N VAL A 101 -7.71 -13.29 -17.38
CA VAL A 101 -7.16 -13.05 -16.05
C VAL A 101 -5.92 -13.94 -15.91
N GLU A 102 -4.85 -13.42 -15.33
CA GLU A 102 -3.62 -14.16 -15.04
C GLU A 102 -3.37 -14.15 -13.53
N VAL A 103 -3.03 -15.30 -12.94
CA VAL A 103 -2.57 -15.40 -11.55
C VAL A 103 -1.22 -16.10 -11.56
N ARG A 104 -0.16 -15.38 -11.15
CA ARG A 104 1.22 -15.88 -11.17
C ARG A 104 1.97 -15.59 -9.87
N TRP A 105 2.94 -16.45 -9.57
CA TRP A 105 3.94 -16.17 -8.53
C TRP A 105 4.92 -15.09 -9.01
N VAL A 106 5.27 -14.16 -8.12
CA VAL A 106 6.25 -13.10 -8.40
C VAL A 106 7.20 -13.00 -7.21
N ALA A 107 8.49 -13.24 -7.45
CA ALA A 107 9.50 -13.09 -6.41
C ALA A 107 9.58 -11.62 -5.96
N LEU A 108 9.40 -11.35 -4.66
CA LEU A 108 9.40 -9.99 -4.13
C LEU A 108 10.74 -9.25 -4.40
N LYS A 109 11.85 -9.97 -4.46
CA LYS A 109 13.15 -9.42 -4.90
C LYS A 109 13.13 -8.94 -6.34
N GLY A 110 12.42 -9.63 -7.24
CA GLY A 110 12.21 -9.20 -8.62
C GLY A 110 11.29 -7.98 -8.72
N LEU A 111 10.16 -8.00 -8.00
CA LEU A 111 9.20 -6.89 -7.95
C LEU A 111 9.82 -5.57 -7.45
N LEU A 112 10.81 -5.65 -6.57
CA LEU A 112 11.52 -4.52 -5.99
C LEU A 112 12.87 -4.22 -6.69
N ASP A 113 13.15 -4.88 -7.82
CA ASP A 113 14.41 -4.83 -8.58
C ASP A 113 15.68 -5.16 -7.75
N LEU A 114 15.55 -5.79 -6.58
CA LEU A 114 16.64 -6.05 -5.62
C LEU A 114 17.73 -6.99 -6.14
N GLY A 115 17.47 -7.72 -7.23
CA GLY A 115 18.39 -8.69 -7.82
C GLY A 115 19.21 -8.21 -9.02
N ARG A 116 19.04 -6.97 -9.50
CA ARG A 116 19.63 -6.52 -10.78
C ARG A 116 21.10 -6.05 -10.69
N GLY A 117 21.80 -6.38 -9.61
CA GLY A 117 23.22 -6.08 -9.40
C GLY A 117 24.10 -7.31 -9.60
N ARG A 118 24.92 -7.30 -10.66
CA ARG A 118 25.75 -8.42 -11.18
C ARG A 118 24.94 -9.54 -11.84
N GLU A 119 24.73 -9.41 -13.15
CA GLU A 119 24.71 -10.59 -14.01
C GLU A 119 26.04 -11.34 -13.82
N GLY A 120 25.99 -12.64 -13.54
CA GLY A 120 27.21 -13.41 -13.25
C GLY A 120 27.14 -14.48 -12.16
N SER A 121 25.95 -15.00 -11.80
CA SER A 121 25.86 -16.44 -11.50
C SER A 121 24.54 -17.01 -12.00
N ARG A 122 24.63 -18.08 -12.80
CA ARG A 122 23.55 -19.04 -13.00
C ARG A 122 23.82 -20.18 -12.02
N ASP A 123 23.21 -20.11 -10.85
CA ASP A 123 22.89 -21.27 -10.02
C ASP A 123 21.35 -21.28 -9.99
N LEU A 124 20.63 -22.24 -10.58
CA LEU A 124 20.68 -23.69 -10.34
C LEU A 124 20.63 -23.98 -8.85
N GLY A 125 19.43 -23.75 -8.32
CA GLY A 125 19.00 -23.99 -6.96
C GLY A 125 17.48 -24.08 -6.93
N GLU A 126 16.90 -24.90 -7.82
CA GLU A 126 15.65 -25.59 -7.49
C GLU A 126 16.02 -26.63 -6.44
N GLU A 127 16.25 -26.15 -5.21
CA GLU A 127 16.05 -26.99 -4.04
C GLU A 127 14.55 -27.30 -4.04
N GLU A 128 14.22 -28.50 -4.54
CA GLU A 128 12.99 -29.19 -4.17
C GLU A 128 13.05 -29.40 -2.66
N ASP A 129 12.67 -28.36 -1.93
CA ASP A 129 12.50 -28.42 -0.50
C ASP A 129 11.36 -29.41 -0.25
N GLU A 130 11.73 -30.64 0.09
CA GLU A 130 10.87 -31.65 0.73
C GLU A 130 10.45 -31.22 2.16
N GLY A 131 10.44 -29.90 2.41
CA GLY A 131 9.73 -29.24 3.48
C GLY A 131 8.26 -29.65 3.52
N GLU A 132 7.78 -29.73 4.75
CA GLU A 132 6.49 -30.30 5.16
C GLU A 132 5.30 -29.60 4.48
N GLU A 133 4.07 -30.08 4.73
CA GLU A 133 2.83 -29.53 4.17
C GLU A 133 2.48 -28.12 4.72
N GLU A 134 3.36 -27.14 4.53
CA GLU A 134 3.25 -25.83 5.17
C GLU A 134 2.14 -24.97 4.55
N PHE A 135 1.40 -24.31 5.42
CA PHE A 135 0.28 -23.46 5.07
C PHE A 135 0.71 -22.12 4.44
N LEU A 136 0.06 -21.74 3.34
CA LEU A 136 0.32 -20.51 2.60
C LEU A 136 -0.14 -19.25 3.33
N ARG A 137 0.70 -18.74 4.23
CA ARG A 137 0.45 -17.54 5.03
C ARG A 137 0.70 -16.25 4.25
N MET A 138 -0.32 -15.74 3.56
CA MET A 138 -0.29 -14.48 2.80
C MET A 138 -1.17 -13.39 3.46
N PRO A 139 -0.75 -12.76 4.57
CA PRO A 139 -1.63 -11.93 5.41
C PRO A 139 -1.92 -10.53 4.83
N LEU A 140 -1.11 -10.06 3.86
CA LEU A 140 -1.21 -8.72 3.28
C LEU A 140 -1.67 -8.82 1.82
N LEU A 141 -2.79 -8.16 1.50
CA LEU A 141 -3.33 -8.04 0.15
C LEU A 141 -3.29 -6.57 -0.29
N LEU A 142 -2.68 -6.29 -1.44
CA LEU A 142 -2.61 -4.95 -2.03
C LEU A 142 -3.44 -4.91 -3.31
N MET A 143 -4.57 -4.18 -3.30
CA MET A 143 -5.49 -4.12 -4.46
C MET A 143 -5.40 -2.79 -5.20
N ARG A 144 -5.23 -2.85 -6.53
CA ARG A 144 -5.30 -1.71 -7.47
C ARG A 144 -6.42 -1.96 -8.50
N MET A 145 -7.65 -1.66 -8.11
CA MET A 145 -8.86 -1.79 -8.93
C MET A 145 -9.95 -0.81 -8.45
N PRO A 146 -11.00 -0.54 -9.25
CA PRO A 146 -12.18 0.23 -8.83
C PRO A 146 -12.86 -0.35 -7.59
N VAL A 147 -13.60 0.48 -6.85
CA VAL A 147 -14.24 0.06 -5.57
C VAL A 147 -15.18 -1.15 -5.74
N PRO A 148 -16.08 -1.23 -6.74
CA PRO A 148 -16.97 -2.39 -6.90
C PRO A 148 -16.20 -3.71 -7.06
N LEU A 149 -15.13 -3.72 -7.86
CA LEU A 149 -14.33 -4.93 -8.11
C LEU A 149 -13.56 -5.40 -6.86
N LYS A 150 -13.29 -4.54 -5.88
CA LYS A 150 -12.66 -4.95 -4.61
C LYS A 150 -13.57 -5.83 -3.77
N GLY A 151 -14.89 -5.59 -3.82
CA GLY A 151 -15.88 -6.43 -3.16
C GLY A 151 -15.84 -7.84 -3.75
N VAL A 152 -16.04 -7.94 -5.07
CA VAL A 152 -15.99 -9.21 -5.82
C VAL A 152 -14.67 -9.96 -5.61
N MET A 153 -13.52 -9.26 -5.67
CA MET A 153 -12.22 -9.87 -5.44
C MET A 153 -12.04 -10.35 -3.98
N ALA A 154 -12.55 -9.61 -3.00
CA ALA A 154 -12.51 -10.00 -1.60
C ALA A 154 -13.41 -11.21 -1.32
N GLU A 155 -14.59 -11.27 -1.93
CA GLU A 155 -15.52 -12.41 -1.86
C GLU A 155 -14.93 -13.65 -2.53
N PHE A 156 -14.41 -13.52 -3.75
CA PHE A 156 -13.69 -14.60 -4.45
C PHE A 156 -12.58 -15.22 -3.60
N LEU A 157 -11.72 -14.38 -3.00
CA LEU A 157 -10.65 -14.84 -2.12
C LEU A 157 -11.21 -15.48 -0.84
N ALA A 158 -12.29 -14.95 -0.27
CA ALA A 158 -12.93 -15.53 0.90
C ALA A 158 -13.49 -16.93 0.61
N THR A 159 -14.14 -17.14 -0.54
CA THR A 159 -14.72 -18.43 -0.94
C THR A 159 -13.66 -19.46 -1.34
N GLU A 160 -12.65 -19.09 -2.14
CA GLU A 160 -11.66 -20.05 -2.68
C GLU A 160 -10.54 -20.42 -1.69
N PHE A 161 -10.30 -19.60 -0.66
CA PHE A 161 -9.25 -19.81 0.33
C PHE A 161 -9.74 -19.91 1.78
N ASP A 162 -11.05 -19.86 2.01
CA ASP A 162 -11.70 -19.84 3.34
C ASP A 162 -11.03 -18.85 4.30
N CYS A 163 -11.15 -17.57 3.95
CA CYS A 163 -10.45 -16.48 4.63
C CYS A 163 -11.31 -15.22 4.76
N ARG A 164 -11.04 -14.42 5.79
CA ARG A 164 -11.63 -13.10 5.96
C ARG A 164 -10.70 -12.02 5.40
N VAL A 165 -11.11 -11.40 4.30
CA VAL A 165 -10.51 -10.16 3.78
C VAL A 165 -11.12 -8.97 4.52
N SER A 166 -10.28 -8.05 4.99
CA SER A 166 -10.70 -6.83 5.71
C SER A 166 -9.77 -5.67 5.41
N ALA A 167 -10.23 -4.42 5.54
CA ALA A 167 -9.37 -3.25 5.34
C ALA A 167 -8.22 -3.24 6.38
N LEU A 168 -6.98 -3.09 5.91
CA LEU A 168 -5.83 -2.97 6.82
C LEU A 168 -5.75 -1.53 7.31
N ARG A 169 -6.32 -1.25 8.49
CA ARG A 169 -6.15 0.06 9.14
C ARG A 169 -4.67 0.28 9.50
N LEU A 170 -4.13 1.41 9.06
CA LEU A 170 -2.79 1.91 9.30
C LEU A 170 -2.93 3.20 10.11
N GLY A 171 -2.99 3.09 11.43
CA GLY A 171 -3.13 4.24 12.32
C GLY A 171 -1.83 5.01 12.58
N THR A 172 -1.89 5.99 13.47
CA THR A 172 -0.76 6.88 13.83
C THR A 172 0.54 6.09 14.09
N ARG A 173 0.46 5.01 14.86
CA ARG A 173 1.62 4.11 15.15
C ARG A 173 2.30 3.57 13.91
N SER A 174 1.53 3.06 12.95
CA SER A 174 2.08 2.49 11.71
C SER A 174 2.74 3.55 10.86
N MET A 175 2.10 4.72 10.69
CA MET A 175 2.67 5.80 9.87
C MET A 175 3.97 6.35 10.47
N VAL A 176 4.01 6.61 11.78
CA VAL A 176 5.23 7.08 12.48
C VAL A 176 6.35 6.04 12.34
N ARG A 177 6.07 4.75 12.55
CA ARG A 177 7.08 3.69 12.41
C ARG A 177 7.61 3.57 10.98
N SER A 178 6.74 3.62 9.97
CA SER A 178 7.16 3.60 8.56
C SER A 178 7.99 4.83 8.19
N TRP A 179 7.66 6.01 8.72
CA TRP A 179 8.40 7.24 8.44
C TRP A 179 9.77 7.28 9.12
N GLU A 180 9.85 7.03 10.43
CA GLU A 180 11.12 7.01 11.18
C GLU A 180 12.03 5.87 10.72
N GLY A 181 11.44 4.71 10.40
CA GLY A 181 12.15 3.59 9.76
C GLY A 181 12.70 3.98 8.38
N TRP A 182 11.91 4.71 7.56
CA TRP A 182 12.39 5.20 6.27
C TRP A 182 13.56 6.17 6.42
N ILE A 183 13.48 7.15 7.32
CA ILE A 183 14.60 8.07 7.63
C ILE A 183 15.85 7.28 8.02
N ARG A 184 15.70 6.26 8.88
CA ARG A 184 16.82 5.46 9.38
C ARG A 184 17.50 4.62 8.28
N THR A 185 16.73 4.05 7.35
CA THR A 185 17.25 3.11 6.35
C THR A 185 17.60 3.76 5.00
N ALA A 186 16.79 4.72 4.52
CA ALA A 186 17.05 5.43 3.26
C ALA A 186 17.81 6.75 3.44
N GLY A 187 17.84 7.30 4.66
CA GLY A 187 18.27 8.68 4.90
C GLY A 187 17.26 9.72 4.39
N LEU A 188 17.69 10.98 4.41
CA LEU A 188 16.94 12.10 3.86
C LEU A 188 17.60 12.55 2.54
N PRO A 189 16.96 12.36 1.38
CA PRO A 189 17.51 12.79 0.10
C PRO A 189 17.54 14.32 0.01
N THR A 190 18.71 14.90 -0.25
CA THR A 190 18.92 16.34 -0.42
C THR A 190 18.95 16.79 -1.88
N LYS A 191 18.98 15.83 -2.82
CA LYS A 191 19.00 16.04 -4.28
C LYS A 191 18.20 14.94 -4.99
N GLY A 192 17.83 15.18 -6.24
CA GLY A 192 17.14 14.22 -7.11
C GLY A 192 15.62 14.18 -6.90
N PRO A 193 14.89 13.35 -7.67
CA PRO A 193 13.42 13.38 -7.74
C PRO A 193 12.70 12.95 -6.44
N LEU A 194 13.44 12.39 -5.47
CA LEU A 194 12.90 11.98 -4.16
C LEU A 194 13.23 12.99 -3.05
N ALA A 195 14.00 14.05 -3.33
CA ALA A 195 14.21 15.18 -2.42
C ALA A 195 12.97 16.08 -2.39
N LYS A 196 11.86 15.53 -1.88
CA LYS A 196 10.56 16.18 -1.76
C LYS A 196 10.26 16.54 -0.32
N ASP A 197 9.47 17.59 -0.17
CA ASP A 197 8.91 18.01 1.10
C ASP A 197 8.08 16.89 1.72
N VAL A 198 8.02 16.88 3.06
CA VAL A 198 7.18 15.95 3.81
C VAL A 198 5.89 16.66 4.19
N VAL A 199 4.77 15.99 3.94
CA VAL A 199 3.45 16.41 4.38
C VAL A 199 2.97 15.42 5.45
N VAL A 200 2.75 15.91 6.66
CA VAL A 200 2.12 15.15 7.75
C VAL A 200 0.72 15.72 7.96
N THR A 201 -0.32 14.94 7.62
CA THR A 201 -1.71 15.34 7.89
C THR A 201 -2.09 14.89 9.29
N LEU A 202 -2.35 15.86 10.16
CA LEU A 202 -2.92 15.65 11.49
C LEU A 202 -4.45 15.60 11.38
N GLY A 203 -5.08 14.64 12.03
CA GLY A 203 -6.53 14.55 12.21
C GLY A 203 -6.90 14.66 13.70
N PHE A 204 -8.11 15.13 14.00
CA PHE A 204 -8.56 15.36 15.37
C PHE A 204 -9.77 14.50 15.69
N TYR A 205 -9.62 13.59 16.64
CA TYR A 205 -10.71 12.82 17.21
C TYR A 205 -11.36 13.60 18.35
N ILE A 206 -12.64 13.93 18.17
CA ILE A 206 -13.50 14.52 19.18
C ILE A 206 -14.42 13.41 19.70
N PRO A 207 -14.29 12.96 20.96
CA PRO A 207 -15.20 11.99 21.53
C PRO A 207 -16.66 12.47 21.47
N PRO A 208 -17.65 11.59 21.27
CA PRO A 208 -19.05 11.95 21.41
C PRO A 208 -19.35 12.46 22.83
N LYS A 209 -20.35 13.33 22.94
CA LYS A 209 -20.78 13.88 24.24
C LYS A 209 -21.36 12.75 25.11
N GLU A 210 -20.98 12.71 26.37
CA GLU A 210 -21.48 11.71 27.32
C GLU A 210 -23.01 11.85 27.46
N GLY A 211 -23.74 10.74 27.30
CA GLY A 211 -25.20 10.71 27.29
C GLY A 211 -25.86 10.33 25.95
N VAL A 212 -25.08 10.16 24.88
CA VAL A 212 -25.51 9.45 23.66
C VAL A 212 -24.74 8.13 23.60
N GLU A 213 -25.19 7.17 24.41
CA GLU A 213 -24.83 5.77 24.29
C GLU A 213 -25.98 5.08 23.52
N ASP A 214 -25.63 4.14 22.63
CA ASP A 214 -26.54 3.37 21.76
C ASP A 214 -27.31 4.18 20.68
N ALA A 215 -26.54 4.77 19.75
CA ALA A 215 -26.97 4.89 18.36
C ALA A 215 -26.10 3.92 17.54
N ASP A 216 -26.73 3.02 16.78
CA ASP A 216 -26.05 1.96 16.05
C ASP A 216 -25.03 2.50 15.03
N GLU A 217 -23.89 1.83 14.87
CA GLU A 217 -22.76 2.24 13.99
C GLU A 217 -23.11 2.20 12.48
N GLU A 218 -24.39 2.04 12.10
CA GLU A 218 -24.87 1.90 10.72
C GLU A 218 -25.62 3.13 10.18
N GLU A 219 -25.97 4.13 11.02
CA GLU A 219 -26.60 5.40 10.58
C GLU A 219 -25.67 6.63 10.70
N GLU A 220 -24.50 6.59 10.03
CA GLU A 220 -23.79 7.83 9.63
C GLU A 220 -24.21 8.33 8.24
N GLU A 221 -25.53 8.36 7.95
CA GLU A 221 -26.04 9.20 6.87
C GLU A 221 -26.07 10.68 7.32
N GLU A 222 -25.31 11.48 6.58
CA GLU A 222 -25.35 12.94 6.43
C GLU A 222 -26.09 13.78 7.51
N GLY A 223 -25.32 14.42 8.40
CA GLY A 223 -25.62 15.83 8.74
C GLY A 223 -25.72 16.24 10.21
N SER A 224 -25.40 15.40 11.20
CA SER A 224 -25.24 15.92 12.57
C SER A 224 -23.89 16.66 12.73
N GLY A 225 -23.97 17.97 12.99
CA GLY A 225 -22.83 18.88 12.83
C GLY A 225 -21.70 18.69 13.86
N GLN A 226 -20.74 17.83 13.56
CA GLN A 226 -19.45 17.76 14.27
C GLN A 226 -18.61 19.01 13.94
N MET A 227 -18.96 20.14 14.55
CA MET A 227 -18.25 21.41 14.42
C MET A 227 -16.86 21.28 15.06
N GLY A 228 -15.83 21.24 14.23
CA GLY A 228 -14.44 21.09 14.69
C GLY A 228 -13.45 21.14 13.53
N LEU A 229 -12.19 21.36 13.86
CA LEU A 229 -11.09 21.28 12.91
C LEU A 229 -10.86 19.81 12.54
N LYS A 230 -11.25 19.41 11.33
CA LYS A 230 -11.12 18.00 10.88
C LYS A 230 -9.66 17.58 10.72
N SER A 231 -8.82 18.45 10.14
CA SER A 231 -7.41 18.16 9.89
C SER A 231 -6.53 19.41 9.74
N ILE A 232 -5.22 19.26 9.98
CA ILE A 232 -4.17 20.22 9.62
C ILE A 232 -3.14 19.49 8.76
N ASP A 233 -2.80 20.04 7.60
CA ASP A 233 -1.62 19.59 6.83
C ASP A 233 -0.38 20.38 7.27
N VAL A 234 0.65 19.66 7.74
CA VAL A 234 1.95 20.23 8.11
C VAL A 234 2.95 19.93 7.01
N PHE A 235 3.36 20.97 6.27
CA PHE A 235 4.35 20.90 5.20
C PHE A 235 5.74 21.25 5.74
N ILE A 236 6.73 20.38 5.53
CA ILE A 236 8.11 20.59 5.97
C ILE A 236 9.04 20.49 4.75
N PRO A 237 9.73 21.58 4.36
CA PRO A 237 10.61 21.58 3.20
C PRO A 237 11.72 20.54 3.29
N ALA A 238 12.08 19.91 2.17
CA ALA A 238 13.11 18.87 2.12
C ALA A 238 14.45 19.29 2.75
N ALA A 239 14.84 20.55 2.58
CA ALA A 239 16.05 21.14 3.15
C ALA A 239 16.03 21.28 4.69
N GLU A 240 14.85 21.33 5.31
CA GLU A 240 14.68 21.51 6.75
C GLU A 240 14.57 20.17 7.50
N LEU A 241 14.19 19.08 6.82
CA LEU A 241 13.97 17.75 7.42
C LEU A 241 15.16 17.27 8.26
N ARG A 242 16.39 17.55 7.81
CA ARG A 242 17.59 17.15 8.54
C ARG A 242 17.71 17.84 9.90
N LYS A 243 17.32 19.11 10.00
CA LYS A 243 17.34 19.88 11.26
C LYS A 243 16.34 19.32 12.27
N PHE A 244 15.18 18.84 11.82
CA PHE A 244 14.23 18.14 12.70
C PHE A 244 14.81 16.84 13.24
N VAL A 245 15.45 16.02 12.41
CA VAL A 245 16.10 14.78 12.86
C VAL A 245 17.24 15.07 13.85
N ASP A 246 18.10 16.04 13.56
CA ASP A 246 19.23 16.39 14.42
C ASP A 246 18.78 16.99 15.77
N ALA A 247 17.80 17.90 15.77
CA ALA A 247 17.24 18.47 17.00
C ALA A 247 16.52 17.41 17.86
N GLY A 248 15.85 16.44 17.23
CA GLY A 248 15.22 15.32 17.90
C GLY A 248 16.23 14.36 18.54
N ALA A 249 17.31 14.07 17.84
CA ALA A 249 18.43 13.26 18.34
C ALA A 249 19.17 13.96 19.48
N GLU A 250 19.40 15.28 19.37
CA GLU A 250 19.99 16.06 20.46
C GLU A 250 19.14 15.96 21.72
N PHE A 251 17.82 16.19 21.62
CA PHE A 251 16.94 16.04 22.77
C PHE A 251 16.96 14.61 23.34
N TRP A 252 16.95 13.58 22.50
CA TRP A 252 16.96 12.19 22.96
C TRP A 252 18.19 11.87 23.82
N ARG A 253 19.38 12.38 23.43
CA ARG A 253 20.60 12.29 24.26
C ARG A 253 20.50 13.07 25.58
N THR A 254 19.86 14.24 25.57
CA THR A 254 19.79 15.14 26.74
C THR A 254 18.57 14.91 27.63
N LYS A 255 17.64 14.02 27.25
CA LYS A 255 16.38 13.79 27.96
C LYS A 255 16.67 13.32 29.40
N PRO A 256 16.31 14.11 30.43
CA PRO A 256 16.51 13.69 31.81
C PRO A 256 15.69 12.43 32.10
N LYS A 257 16.34 11.43 32.71
CA LYS A 257 15.66 10.22 33.22
C LYS A 257 14.75 10.62 34.40
N GLY A 258 13.50 10.96 34.13
CA GLY A 258 12.48 11.13 35.17
C GLY A 258 11.77 12.49 35.25
N THR A 259 11.54 13.21 34.14
CA THR A 259 10.45 14.21 34.14
C THR A 259 9.11 13.48 34.14
N ALA A 260 8.46 13.47 35.32
CA ALA A 260 7.14 12.88 35.53
C ALA A 260 6.07 13.60 34.69
N ALA A 261 5.10 12.83 34.17
CA ALA A 261 4.05 13.36 33.32
C ALA A 261 2.93 13.98 34.16
N THR A 262 2.83 15.31 34.14
CA THR A 262 1.71 16.03 34.75
C THR A 262 0.39 15.63 34.08
N TRP A 263 -0.63 15.32 34.89
CA TRP A 263 -2.05 15.04 34.53
C TRP A 263 -2.35 13.91 33.52
N GLU A 264 -1.37 13.41 32.76
CA GLU A 264 -1.55 12.40 31.71
C GLU A 264 -1.72 10.94 32.20
N GLU A 265 -1.70 10.69 33.51
CA GLU A 265 -1.53 9.33 34.08
C GLU A 265 -2.79 8.44 34.03
N ASP A 266 -3.98 9.00 33.79
CA ASP A 266 -5.20 8.20 33.64
C ASP A 266 -5.25 7.51 32.26
N ALA A 267 -4.67 6.32 32.20
CA ALA A 267 -4.66 5.47 31.01
C ALA A 267 -6.07 5.13 30.47
N ALA A 268 -7.09 5.09 31.34
CA ALA A 268 -8.47 4.84 30.90
C ALA A 268 -9.04 6.07 30.18
N LYS A 269 -8.83 7.28 30.73
CA LYS A 269 -9.16 8.54 30.04
C LYS A 269 -8.37 8.69 28.74
N ARG A 270 -7.06 8.43 28.73
CA ARG A 270 -6.25 8.46 27.49
C ARG A 270 -6.82 7.53 26.42
N ARG A 271 -7.17 6.29 26.78
CA ARG A 271 -7.78 5.33 25.84
C ARG A 271 -9.16 5.76 25.36
N LYS A 272 -10.00 6.37 26.21
CA LYS A 272 -11.28 6.99 25.80
C LYS A 272 -11.05 8.14 24.81
N LEU A 273 -10.11 9.05 25.11
CA LEU A 273 -9.73 10.18 24.25
C LEU A 273 -9.02 9.76 22.95
N ALA A 274 -8.46 8.55 22.89
CA ALA A 274 -7.91 7.96 21.66
C ALA A 274 -8.97 7.34 20.74
N GLY A 275 -10.22 7.20 21.20
CA GLY A 275 -11.26 6.42 20.52
C GLY A 275 -11.06 4.90 20.64
N ARG A 276 -10.38 4.44 21.70
CA ARG A 276 -10.10 3.02 22.01
C ARG A 276 -9.29 2.23 20.96
N LEU A 277 -8.80 2.87 19.90
CA LEU A 277 -7.97 2.26 18.86
C LEU A 277 -6.49 2.17 19.29
N HIS A 278 -5.93 0.96 19.33
CA HIS A 278 -4.55 0.67 19.80
C HIS A 278 -3.41 1.32 18.96
N GLU A 279 -3.69 1.81 17.76
CA GLU A 279 -2.70 2.56 16.97
C GLU A 279 -2.71 4.07 17.20
N GLU A 280 -3.79 4.56 17.81
CA GLU A 280 -4.02 5.96 18.12
C GLU A 280 -3.60 6.26 19.57
N GLY A 281 -3.82 7.48 20.06
CA GLY A 281 -3.65 7.79 21.48
C GLY A 281 -2.21 7.99 21.98
N TRP A 282 -1.21 7.70 21.14
CA TRP A 282 0.23 7.78 21.41
C TRP A 282 0.73 6.96 22.62
N GLU A 283 -0.11 6.14 23.26
CA GLU A 283 0.23 5.36 24.46
C GLU A 283 1.37 4.36 24.19
N TRP A 284 1.46 3.86 22.96
CA TRP A 284 2.53 2.99 22.46
C TRP A 284 3.94 3.64 22.42
N ARG A 285 4.07 4.96 22.63
CA ARG A 285 5.36 5.64 22.84
C ARG A 285 5.88 5.57 24.27
N GLN A 286 5.01 5.25 25.24
CA GLN A 286 5.41 5.20 26.65
C GLN A 286 6.26 3.95 26.88
N LYS A 287 7.41 4.10 27.57
CA LYS A 287 8.28 2.96 27.89
C LYS A 287 7.55 2.05 28.88
N ARG A 288 7.22 0.83 28.46
CA ARG A 288 6.81 -0.23 29.41
C ARG A 288 8.02 -0.60 30.25
N THR A 289 7.86 -0.55 31.57
CA THR A 289 8.93 -0.86 32.53
C THR A 289 9.37 -2.31 32.33
N GLY A 290 10.60 -2.52 31.84
CA GLY A 290 11.20 -3.83 31.59
C GLY A 290 11.50 -4.17 30.12
N ASP A 291 11.13 -3.33 29.15
CA ASP A 291 11.28 -3.65 27.73
C ASP A 291 12.56 -3.01 27.12
N GLU A 292 13.66 -3.79 27.04
CA GLU A 292 14.94 -3.35 26.45
C GLU A 292 14.82 -2.98 24.97
N VAL A 293 13.80 -3.50 24.28
CA VAL A 293 13.47 -3.22 22.87
C VAL A 293 13.17 -1.73 22.60
N SER A 294 12.92 -0.95 23.66
CA SER A 294 12.72 0.51 23.61
C SER A 294 13.83 1.30 22.87
N ALA A 295 15.03 0.74 22.67
CA ALA A 295 16.11 1.41 21.94
C ALA A 295 15.92 1.42 20.40
N LEU A 296 15.08 0.55 19.83
CA LEU A 296 14.92 0.41 18.38
C LEU A 296 13.88 1.38 17.76
N GLU A 297 13.12 2.09 18.60
CA GLU A 297 12.05 3.01 18.17
C GLU A 297 12.36 4.47 18.52
N GLU A 298 13.60 4.88 18.29
CA GLU A 298 13.99 6.30 18.29
C GLU A 298 13.21 7.05 17.19
N GLN A 299 12.33 7.95 17.63
CA GLN A 299 11.42 8.74 16.79
C GLN A 299 11.87 10.20 16.77
N HIS A 300 13.08 10.44 16.28
CA HIS A 300 13.76 11.74 16.39
C HIS A 300 12.99 12.84 15.66
N PHE A 301 12.57 12.59 14.41
CA PHE A 301 11.81 13.58 13.65
C PHE A 301 10.48 13.92 14.33
N THR A 302 9.74 12.92 14.80
CA THR A 302 8.40 13.07 15.39
C THR A 302 8.49 13.80 16.73
N GLU A 303 9.52 13.53 17.54
CA GLU A 303 9.78 14.24 18.79
C GLU A 303 10.11 15.73 18.54
N ALA A 304 10.94 16.04 17.54
CA ALA A 304 11.21 17.42 17.15
C ALA A 304 9.97 18.13 16.60
N LEU A 305 9.18 17.44 15.76
CA LEU A 305 7.94 17.96 15.19
C LEU A 305 6.91 18.30 16.27
N GLY A 306 6.71 17.40 17.24
CA GLY A 306 5.79 17.62 18.35
C GLY A 306 6.15 18.85 19.17
N ARG A 307 7.43 19.06 19.47
CA ARG A 307 7.95 20.25 20.16
C ARG A 307 7.79 21.52 19.35
N TYR A 308 8.05 21.45 18.05
CA TYR A 308 7.96 22.60 17.16
C TYR A 308 6.51 23.09 17.09
N ILE A 309 5.56 22.18 16.88
CA ILE A 309 4.12 22.46 16.81
C ILE A 309 3.59 22.93 18.18
N ASP A 310 4.01 22.31 19.28
CA ASP A 310 3.65 22.75 20.64
C ASP A 310 4.14 24.17 20.93
N LYS A 311 5.43 24.45 20.69
CA LYS A 311 6.04 25.76 20.93
C LYS A 311 5.51 26.88 20.03
N HIS A 312 5.24 26.60 18.76
CA HIS A 312 4.90 27.64 17.77
C HIS A 312 3.39 27.77 17.48
N LEU A 313 2.60 26.72 17.74
CA LEU A 313 1.15 26.70 17.50
C LEU A 313 0.32 26.40 18.76
N GLY A 314 0.96 26.10 19.91
CA GLY A 314 0.25 25.72 21.13
C GLY A 314 -0.45 24.36 21.05
N LEU A 315 -0.07 23.53 20.07
CA LEU A 315 -0.73 22.26 19.77
C LEU A 315 0.13 21.07 20.22
N ASN A 316 -0.31 20.37 21.26
CA ASN A 316 0.34 19.13 21.69
C ASN A 316 0.08 17.98 20.71
N LEU A 317 1.07 17.67 19.86
CA LEU A 317 1.03 16.55 18.90
C LEU A 317 0.74 15.20 19.57
N PHE A 318 1.16 14.99 20.82
CA PHE A 318 1.05 13.72 21.55
C PHE A 318 -0.21 13.60 22.41
N HIS A 319 -1.12 14.57 22.32
CA HIS A 319 -2.46 14.48 22.91
C HIS A 319 -3.22 13.28 22.32
N PRO A 320 -3.94 12.46 23.12
CA PRO A 320 -4.54 11.22 22.62
C PRO A 320 -5.52 11.38 21.45
N GLY A 321 -6.21 12.52 21.38
CA GLY A 321 -7.13 12.85 20.28
C GLY A 321 -6.47 13.37 19.01
N VAL A 322 -5.15 13.63 19.01
CA VAL A 322 -4.41 14.04 17.79
C VAL A 322 -3.86 12.79 17.12
N ARG A 323 -4.21 12.59 15.85
CA ARG A 323 -3.83 11.43 15.03
C ARG A 323 -3.01 11.87 13.84
N ILE A 324 -2.11 11.03 13.34
CA ILE A 324 -1.50 11.18 12.01
C ILE A 324 -2.29 10.29 11.05
N ILE A 325 -3.07 10.94 10.17
CA ILE A 325 -4.00 10.26 9.24
C ILE A 325 -3.42 10.10 7.82
N LYS A 326 -2.30 10.77 7.54
CA LYS A 326 -1.51 10.60 6.31
C LYS A 326 -0.08 11.08 6.49
N ILE A 327 0.86 10.39 5.87
CA ILE A 327 2.22 10.88 5.60
C ILE A 327 2.47 10.78 4.10
N ALA A 328 2.96 11.86 3.50
CA ALA A 328 3.50 11.87 2.14
C ALA A 328 4.93 12.39 2.18
N CYS A 329 5.86 11.64 1.59
CA CYS A 329 7.26 12.02 1.45
C CYS A 329 7.79 11.62 0.07
N GLY A 330 9.08 11.85 -0.18
CA GLY A 330 9.73 11.40 -1.42
C GLY A 330 9.64 9.89 -1.67
N GLY A 331 9.66 9.08 -0.60
CA GLY A 331 9.69 7.61 -0.68
C GLY A 331 8.32 6.93 -0.82
N PHE A 332 7.32 7.42 -0.10
CA PHE A 332 5.97 6.85 -0.11
C PHE A 332 4.88 7.87 0.25
N VAL A 333 3.63 7.50 -0.03
CA VAL A 333 2.43 8.08 0.56
C VAL A 333 1.68 6.97 1.28
N MET A 334 1.30 7.20 2.54
CA MET A 334 0.54 6.28 3.38
C MET A 334 -0.61 7.03 4.06
N SER A 335 -1.76 6.37 4.15
CA SER A 335 -2.97 6.81 4.90
C SER A 335 -3.71 5.56 5.38
N GLU A 336 -4.77 5.71 6.20
CA GLU A 336 -5.42 4.61 6.94
C GLU A 336 -5.58 3.29 6.16
N GLY A 337 -6.05 3.31 4.90
CA GLY A 337 -6.22 2.10 4.09
C GLY A 337 -5.51 2.12 2.74
N ARG A 338 -4.60 3.08 2.49
CA ARG A 338 -3.98 3.28 1.16
C ARG A 338 -2.48 3.52 1.25
N ILE A 339 -1.75 2.93 0.30
CA ILE A 339 -0.31 3.11 0.17
C ILE A 339 0.11 3.30 -1.29
N LYS A 340 1.12 4.14 -1.50
CA LYS A 340 1.85 4.29 -2.75
C LYS A 340 3.34 4.38 -2.45
N VAL A 341 4.16 3.55 -3.08
CA VAL A 341 5.62 3.61 -2.98
C VAL A 341 6.16 4.25 -4.26
N PHE A 342 7.05 5.23 -4.17
CA PHE A 342 7.69 5.82 -5.34
C PHE A 342 8.90 4.99 -5.77
N ALA A 343 9.20 4.97 -7.07
CA ALA A 343 10.39 4.30 -7.57
C ALA A 343 11.66 4.95 -6.99
N PRO A 344 12.66 4.17 -6.54
CA PRO A 344 14.02 4.68 -6.34
C PRO A 344 14.49 5.40 -7.61
N ALA A 345 15.32 6.44 -7.47
CA ALA A 345 15.83 7.16 -8.65
C ALA A 345 16.72 6.25 -9.51
N ASP A 346 16.49 6.23 -10.83
CA ASP A 346 17.23 5.38 -11.75
C ASP A 346 18.72 5.77 -11.82
N LEU A 347 19.58 4.77 -11.62
CA LEU A 347 21.04 4.90 -11.64
C LEU A 347 21.58 5.04 -13.07
N ARG A 348 21.33 6.18 -13.71
CA ARG A 348 22.10 6.60 -14.90
C ARG A 348 23.00 7.80 -14.67
N GLU A 349 22.63 8.71 -13.74
CA GLU A 349 23.46 9.90 -13.43
C GLU A 349 23.42 10.25 -11.93
N ALA A 350 24.03 9.42 -11.09
CA ALA A 350 24.38 9.81 -9.72
C ALA A 350 25.58 9.00 -9.19
N ASP A 351 26.68 9.70 -8.93
CA ASP A 351 27.84 9.19 -8.19
C ASP A 351 27.42 8.94 -6.72
N GLY A 352 27.02 7.70 -6.40
CA GLY A 352 26.45 7.38 -5.08
C GLY A 352 25.61 6.11 -4.98
N GLY A 353 26.15 4.94 -5.37
CA GLY A 353 25.43 3.64 -5.34
C GLY A 353 24.91 3.18 -3.96
N SER A 354 25.31 3.85 -2.87
CA SER A 354 24.80 3.60 -1.51
C SER A 354 23.36 4.10 -1.30
N ALA A 355 22.99 5.27 -1.86
CA ALA A 355 21.70 5.90 -1.58
C ALA A 355 20.51 5.14 -2.18
N SER A 356 20.67 4.62 -3.41
CA SER A 356 19.67 3.75 -4.05
C SER A 356 19.50 2.42 -3.32
N SER A 357 20.59 1.87 -2.76
CA SER A 357 20.55 0.66 -1.93
C SER A 357 19.78 0.90 -0.63
N GLY A 358 20.01 2.04 0.04
CA GLY A 358 19.27 2.44 1.25
C GLY A 358 17.77 2.61 0.99
N GLN A 359 17.38 3.27 -0.10
CA GLN A 359 15.97 3.41 -0.51
C GLN A 359 15.30 2.05 -0.73
N ARG A 360 15.97 1.15 -1.46
CA ARG A 360 15.49 -0.22 -1.71
C ARG A 360 15.34 -1.03 -0.42
N GLY A 361 16.27 -0.90 0.52
CA GLY A 361 16.16 -1.46 1.87
C GLY A 361 15.01 -0.87 2.69
N ALA A 362 14.74 0.43 2.55
CA ALA A 362 13.62 1.08 3.25
C ALA A 362 12.25 0.64 2.70
N VAL A 363 12.13 0.40 1.39
CA VAL A 363 10.92 -0.21 0.79
C VAL A 363 10.70 -1.63 1.35
N TRP A 364 11.76 -2.42 1.47
CA TRP A 364 11.69 -3.76 2.06
C TRP A 364 11.21 -3.73 3.52
N GLU A 365 11.83 -2.91 4.38
CA GLU A 365 11.42 -2.80 5.79
C GLU A 365 10.02 -2.20 5.96
N LEU A 366 9.61 -1.29 5.07
CA LEU A 366 8.22 -0.78 5.03
C LEU A 366 7.23 -1.90 4.71
N LEU A 367 7.48 -2.73 3.68
CA LEU A 367 6.60 -3.85 3.33
C LEU A 367 6.56 -4.92 4.42
N LYS A 368 7.72 -5.26 5.01
CA LYS A 368 7.83 -6.15 6.17
C LYS A 368 7.04 -5.63 7.37
N GLY A 369 7.06 -4.31 7.60
CA GLY A 369 6.23 -3.64 8.60
C GLY A 369 4.73 -3.81 8.35
N LEU A 370 4.27 -3.67 7.10
CA LEU A 370 2.87 -3.93 6.71
C LEU A 370 2.48 -5.40 6.89
N VAL A 371 3.35 -6.34 6.54
CA VAL A 371 3.13 -7.78 6.76
C VAL A 371 3.05 -8.11 8.25
N GLY A 372 3.93 -7.55 9.07
CA GLY A 372 3.86 -7.66 10.54
C GLY A 372 2.56 -7.09 11.11
N LYS A 373 2.15 -5.92 10.63
CA LYS A 373 0.88 -5.27 10.99
C LYS A 373 -0.34 -6.09 10.56
N ALA A 374 -0.32 -6.69 9.38
CA ALA A 374 -1.38 -7.58 8.89
C ALA A 374 -1.44 -8.92 9.65
N ASN A 375 -0.32 -9.39 10.21
CA ASN A 375 -0.30 -10.56 11.11
C ASN A 375 -0.80 -10.23 12.53
N ALA A 376 -0.47 -9.05 13.06
CA ALA A 376 -0.71 -8.69 14.47
C ALA A 376 -2.19 -8.66 14.88
N GLY A 377 -3.12 -8.51 13.94
CA GLY A 377 -4.57 -8.57 14.21
C GLY A 377 -5.14 -9.99 14.36
N SER A 378 -4.33 -11.05 14.28
CA SER A 378 -4.84 -12.44 14.19
C SER A 378 -5.15 -13.12 15.53
N GLY A 379 -5.20 -12.34 16.61
CA GLY A 379 -5.54 -12.78 17.96
C GLY A 379 -6.52 -11.83 18.66
N MET A 380 -7.49 -11.30 17.92
CA MET A 380 -8.70 -10.62 18.42
C MET A 380 -9.92 -11.34 17.86
#